data_AF-A0A6C0KJL3-F1
#
_entry.id   AF-A0A6C0KJL3-F1
#
_cell.length_a   1.000
_cell.length_b   1.000
_cell.length_c   1.000
_cell.angle_alpha   90.00
_cell.angle_beta   90.00
_cell.angle_gamma   90.00
#
_symmetry.space_group_name_H-M   'P 1'
#
loop_
_entity.id
_entity.type
_entity.pdbx_description
1 polymer ?
#
loop_
_entity_poly.entity_id
_entity_poly.type
_entity_poly.pdbx_seq_one_letter_code
_entity_poly.pdbx_strand_id
1 'polypeptide(L)'
;MVDGYRSIPMLSESQISMVRNIFKGDDENLKVETRAILAYHYMPWVHRFCGDFAQKHRVMGDKVLVNELYQSGYLGFMESLENYNGAVKIPYYSGKYIHGRLCKVMRLRGQLRTYELVSYAQRWKLEYGGLMGHGDENLVSKIKAIMMDAPTEYKQWFFARYDCETLKPRGSVMDTCNRMNCSHETYRRKMKKINQYVREKMRTC
;
A
#
# COMPACT_ATOMS: atom_id res chain seq x y z
N MET A 1 -2.25 6.51 18.95
CA MET A 1 -2.23 5.03 19.08
C MET A 1 -3.15 4.73 20.25
N VAL A 2 -4.25 4.00 20.04
CA VAL A 2 -5.34 3.86 21.02
C VAL A 2 -5.35 2.43 21.54
N ASP A 3 -5.26 2.30 22.87
CA ASP A 3 -5.30 1.09 23.70
C ASP A 3 -6.66 0.35 23.67
N GLY A 4 -7.13 -0.01 22.48
CA GLY A 4 -8.45 -0.66 22.28
C GLY A 4 -8.43 -2.19 22.25
N TYR A 5 -7.26 -2.84 22.33
CA TYR A 5 -7.10 -4.28 22.10
C TYR A 5 -7.58 -5.19 23.26
N ARG A 6 -8.10 -4.64 24.37
CA ARG A 6 -8.19 -5.36 25.65
C ARG A 6 -9.48 -6.13 25.97
N SER A 7 -10.57 -6.05 25.20
CA SER A 7 -11.85 -6.65 25.64
C SER A 7 -12.35 -7.87 24.85
N ILE A 8 -11.67 -8.26 23.77
CA ILE A 8 -12.07 -9.43 22.97
C ILE A 8 -10.88 -10.36 22.93
N PRO A 9 -11.01 -11.61 23.43
CA PRO A 9 -9.89 -12.53 23.46
C PRO A 9 -9.41 -12.76 22.04
N MET A 10 -8.22 -12.26 21.73
CA MET A 10 -7.58 -12.53 20.46
C MET A 10 -7.22 -14.01 20.41
N LEU A 11 -7.34 -14.62 19.22
CA LEU A 11 -6.83 -15.97 19.04
C LEU A 11 -5.35 -16.03 19.40
N SER A 12 -4.95 -17.09 20.11
CA SER A 12 -3.55 -17.35 20.44
C SER A 12 -2.75 -17.67 19.17
N GLU A 13 -1.42 -17.59 19.25
CA GLU A 13 -0.54 -17.97 18.12
C GLU A 13 -0.77 -19.44 17.69
N SER A 14 -1.05 -20.34 18.64
CA SER A 14 -1.37 -21.74 18.34
C SER A 14 -2.68 -21.88 17.55
N GLN A 15 -3.72 -21.15 17.94
CA GLN A 15 -5.00 -21.12 17.22
C GLN A 15 -4.85 -20.50 15.82
N ILE A 16 -4.06 -19.42 15.69
CA ILE A 16 -3.77 -18.81 14.38
C ILE A 16 -3.03 -19.80 13.48
N SER A 17 -2.09 -20.57 14.02
CA SER A 17 -1.39 -21.61 13.26
C SER A 17 -2.34 -22.71 12.79
N MET A 18 -3.28 -23.14 13.64
CA MET A 18 -4.31 -24.12 13.26
C MET A 18 -5.20 -23.59 12.13
N VAL A 19 -5.70 -22.35 12.28
CA VAL A 19 -6.49 -21.67 11.26
C VAL A 19 -5.72 -21.57 9.93
N ARG A 20 -4.44 -21.19 9.98
CA ARG A 20 -3.58 -21.14 8.78
C ARG A 20 -3.46 -22.50 8.11
N ASN A 21 -3.30 -23.58 8.88
CA ASN A 21 -3.20 -24.92 8.32
C ASN A 21 -4.51 -25.35 7.65
N ILE A 22 -5.66 -25.01 8.22
CA ILE A 22 -6.97 -25.24 7.60
C ILE A 22 -7.09 -24.50 6.26
N PHE A 23 -6.72 -23.22 6.21
CA PHE A 23 -6.78 -22.44 4.96
C PHE A 23 -5.77 -22.88 3.89
N LYS A 24 -4.71 -23.59 4.27
CA LYS A 24 -3.75 -24.20 3.34
C LYS A 24 -4.21 -25.56 2.78
N GLY A 25 -5.09 -26.26 3.49
CA GLY A 25 -5.62 -27.55 3.03
C GLY A 25 -6.59 -27.39 1.86
N ASP A 26 -7.01 -28.51 1.28
CA ASP A 26 -7.93 -28.53 0.12
C ASP A 26 -9.41 -28.66 0.51
N ASP A 27 -9.72 -28.83 1.80
CA ASP A 27 -11.09 -28.98 2.29
C ASP A 27 -11.81 -27.63 2.37
N GLU A 28 -12.59 -27.32 1.34
CA GLU A 28 -13.38 -26.08 1.29
C GLU A 28 -14.50 -26.03 2.32
N ASN A 29 -15.10 -27.16 2.71
CA ASN A 29 -16.15 -27.17 3.73
C ASN A 29 -15.58 -26.73 5.08
N LEU A 30 -14.41 -27.26 5.44
CA LEU A 30 -13.72 -26.90 6.67
C LEU A 30 -13.30 -25.42 6.67
N LYS A 31 -12.92 -24.86 5.51
CA LYS A 31 -12.63 -23.43 5.38
C LYS A 31 -13.89 -22.58 5.55
N VAL A 32 -15.03 -22.99 5.00
CA VAL A 32 -16.31 -22.28 5.17
C VAL A 32 -16.74 -22.27 6.64
N GLU A 33 -16.71 -23.41 7.31
CA GLU A 33 -17.02 -23.52 8.75
C GLU A 33 -16.06 -22.66 9.59
N THR A 34 -14.76 -22.72 9.29
CA THR A 34 -13.76 -21.91 9.98
C THR A 34 -14.04 -20.42 9.81
N ARG A 35 -14.38 -19.95 8.59
CA ARG A 35 -14.77 -18.55 8.37
C ARG A 35 -15.99 -18.16 9.20
N ALA A 36 -17.00 -19.01 9.32
CA ALA A 36 -18.18 -18.76 10.14
C ALA A 36 -17.84 -18.61 11.63
N ILE A 37 -16.99 -19.50 12.17
CA ILE A 37 -16.50 -19.43 13.56
C ILE A 37 -15.72 -18.13 13.79
N LEU A 38 -14.83 -17.78 12.87
CA LEU A 38 -14.06 -16.53 12.94
C LEU A 38 -14.99 -15.30 12.87
N ALA A 39 -16.01 -15.36 12.02
CA ALA A 39 -16.99 -14.29 11.91
C ALA A 39 -17.72 -14.07 13.24
N TYR A 40 -18.23 -15.15 13.84
CA TYR A 40 -18.91 -15.10 15.13
C TYR A 40 -18.00 -14.57 16.25
N HIS A 41 -16.77 -15.08 16.33
CA HIS A 41 -15.81 -14.70 17.38
C HIS A 41 -15.40 -13.23 17.33
N TYR A 42 -15.16 -12.69 16.13
CA TYR A 42 -14.67 -11.32 15.96
C TYR A 42 -15.77 -10.28 15.69
N MET A 43 -17.04 -10.68 15.53
CA MET A 43 -18.13 -9.72 15.30
C MET A 43 -18.23 -8.62 16.39
N PRO A 44 -18.09 -8.92 17.70
CA PRO A 44 -18.09 -7.86 18.71
C PRO A 44 -16.96 -6.84 18.52
N TRP A 45 -15.82 -7.27 17.96
CA TRP A 45 -14.68 -6.40 17.70
C TRP A 45 -14.97 -5.48 16.54
N VAL A 46 -15.56 -6.02 15.46
CA VAL A 46 -15.99 -5.24 14.31
C VAL A 46 -17.03 -4.20 14.70
N HIS A 47 -18.01 -4.60 15.53
CA HIS A 47 -19.02 -3.69 16.05
C HIS A 47 -18.36 -2.51 16.80
N ARG A 48 -17.43 -2.79 17.71
CA ARG A 48 -16.70 -1.75 18.43
C ARG A 48 -15.87 -0.87 17.49
N PHE A 49 -15.17 -1.48 16.52
CA PHE A 49 -14.37 -0.77 15.52
C PHE A 49 -15.21 0.25 14.74
N CYS A 50 -16.43 -0.12 14.34
CA CYS A 50 -17.36 0.78 13.64
C CYS A 50 -17.84 1.91 14.56
N GLY A 51 -18.16 1.60 15.82
CA GLY A 51 -18.56 2.59 16.82
C GLY A 51 -17.46 3.62 17.11
N ASP A 52 -16.24 3.15 17.35
CA ASP A 52 -15.06 4.00 17.58
C ASP A 52 -14.80 4.90 16.36
N PHE A 53 -14.99 4.37 15.14
CA PHE A 53 -14.89 5.14 13.91
C PHE A 53 -15.97 6.23 13.83
N ALA A 54 -17.24 5.89 14.06
CA ALA A 54 -18.35 6.84 14.04
C ALA A 54 -18.18 7.95 15.10
N GLN A 55 -17.72 7.59 16.29
CA GLN A 55 -17.42 8.53 17.37
C GLN A 55 -16.26 9.46 16.98
N LYS A 56 -15.17 8.91 16.46
CA LYS A 56 -14.00 9.68 16.00
C LYS A 56 -14.38 10.73 14.96
N HIS A 57 -15.26 10.38 14.03
CA HIS A 57 -15.73 11.27 12.97
C HIS A 57 -16.94 12.12 13.36
N ARG A 58 -17.38 12.08 14.63
CA ARG A 58 -18.46 12.91 15.19
C ARG A 58 -19.80 12.77 14.46
N VAL A 59 -20.08 11.59 13.91
CA VAL A 59 -21.33 11.31 13.17
C VAL A 59 -22.39 10.58 14.00
N MET A 60 -22.15 10.42 15.31
CA MET A 60 -23.07 9.71 16.22
C MET A 60 -24.49 10.31 16.29
N GLY A 61 -24.67 11.57 15.90
CA GLY A 61 -26.00 12.21 15.84
C GLY A 61 -26.85 11.77 14.65
N ASP A 62 -26.24 11.27 13.57
CA ASP A 62 -26.94 10.78 12.38
C ASP A 62 -27.12 9.26 12.48
N LYS A 63 -28.28 8.85 13.00
CA LYS A 63 -28.60 7.42 13.19
C LYS A 63 -28.61 6.62 11.88
N VAL A 64 -29.01 7.25 10.76
CA VAL A 64 -29.06 6.58 9.46
C VAL A 64 -27.63 6.30 9.00
N LEU A 65 -26.77 7.31 9.03
CA LEU A 65 -25.37 7.16 8.68
C LEU A 65 -24.65 6.16 9.59
N VAL A 66 -24.91 6.22 10.91
CA VAL A 66 -24.33 5.25 11.86
C VAL A 66 -24.72 3.83 11.47
N ASN A 67 -25.99 3.56 11.19
CA ASN A 67 -26.43 2.23 10.74
C ASN A 67 -25.76 1.80 9.44
N GLU A 68 -25.60 2.70 8.46
CA GLU A 68 -24.87 2.42 7.22
C GLU A 68 -23.40 2.08 7.45
N LEU A 69 -22.75 2.78 8.38
CA LEU A 69 -21.37 2.48 8.77
C LEU A 69 -21.27 1.08 9.35
N TYR A 70 -22.15 0.70 10.29
CA TYR A 70 -22.14 -0.64 10.85
C TYR A 70 -22.35 -1.72 9.79
N GLN A 71 -23.37 -1.58 8.92
CA GLN A 71 -23.63 -2.53 7.85
C GLN A 71 -22.45 -2.65 6.88
N SER A 72 -21.87 -1.52 6.48
CA SER A 72 -20.73 -1.48 5.56
C SER A 72 -19.46 -2.07 6.19
N GLY A 73 -19.26 -1.83 7.49
CA GLY A 73 -18.18 -2.43 8.26
C GLY A 73 -18.30 -3.94 8.36
N TYR A 74 -19.51 -4.46 8.61
CA TYR A 74 -19.76 -5.91 8.61
C TYR A 74 -19.52 -6.52 7.23
N LEU A 75 -19.98 -5.89 6.15
CA LEU A 75 -19.71 -6.34 4.79
C LEU A 75 -18.20 -6.38 4.50
N GLY A 76 -17.46 -5.34 4.88
CA GLY A 76 -16.01 -5.30 4.74
C GLY A 76 -15.30 -6.40 5.54
N PHE A 77 -15.83 -6.75 6.72
CA PHE A 77 -15.30 -7.85 7.50
C PHE A 77 -15.54 -9.21 6.83
N MET A 78 -16.75 -9.49 6.35
CA MET A 78 -17.07 -10.75 5.65
C MET A 78 -16.21 -10.92 4.38
N GLU A 79 -16.09 -9.86 3.57
CA GLU A 79 -15.22 -9.84 2.39
C GLU A 79 -13.75 -10.12 2.75
N SER A 80 -13.28 -9.62 3.90
CA SER A 80 -11.92 -9.93 4.36
C SER A 80 -11.74 -11.40 4.73
N LEU A 81 -12.75 -12.05 5.33
CA LEU A 81 -12.68 -13.47 5.71
C LEU A 81 -12.68 -14.40 4.50
N GLU A 82 -13.37 -14.03 3.42
CA GLU A 82 -13.33 -14.76 2.14
C GLU A 82 -11.90 -14.85 1.60
N ASN A 83 -11.15 -13.75 1.69
CA ASN A 83 -9.78 -13.59 1.18
C ASN A 83 -8.68 -13.94 2.19
N TYR A 84 -9.06 -14.26 3.43
CA TYR A 84 -8.12 -14.49 4.51
C TYR A 84 -7.44 -15.87 4.41
N ASN A 85 -6.11 -15.89 4.60
CA ASN A 85 -5.28 -17.10 4.47
C ASN A 85 -4.52 -17.48 5.75
N GLY A 86 -4.82 -16.85 6.89
CA GLY A 86 -4.16 -17.17 8.16
C GLY A 86 -2.73 -16.62 8.32
N ALA A 87 -2.20 -15.82 7.40
CA ALA A 87 -0.81 -15.34 7.48
C ALA A 87 -0.56 -14.36 8.63
N VAL A 88 -1.54 -13.53 8.97
CA VAL A 88 -1.44 -12.46 9.98
C VAL A 88 -2.68 -12.47 10.88
N LYS A 89 -2.66 -11.84 12.06
CA LYS A 89 -3.86 -11.83 12.93
C LYS A 89 -5.03 -11.12 12.26
N ILE A 90 -6.23 -11.64 12.47
CA ILE A 90 -7.48 -11.18 11.84
C ILE A 90 -7.70 -9.67 11.98
N PRO A 91 -7.53 -9.03 13.16
CA PRO A 91 -7.73 -7.58 13.28
C PRO A 91 -6.81 -6.74 12.37
N TYR A 92 -5.55 -7.17 12.19
CA TYR A 92 -4.59 -6.46 11.35
C TYR A 92 -4.92 -6.56 9.86
N TYR A 93 -5.42 -7.72 9.44
CA TYR A 93 -5.83 -7.95 8.06
C TYR A 93 -7.16 -7.25 7.77
N SER A 94 -8.19 -7.62 8.54
CA SER A 94 -9.58 -7.22 8.33
C SER A 94 -9.80 -5.74 8.59
N GLY A 95 -9.03 -5.14 9.51
CA GLY A 95 -9.13 -3.72 9.81
C GLY A 95 -8.94 -2.82 8.58
N LYS A 96 -8.13 -3.25 7.59
CA LYS A 96 -7.95 -2.50 6.34
C LYS A 96 -9.20 -2.52 5.46
N TYR A 97 -9.86 -3.68 5.35
CA TYR A 97 -11.09 -3.86 4.58
C TYR A 97 -12.25 -3.07 5.20
N ILE A 98 -12.44 -3.23 6.50
CA ILE A 98 -13.46 -2.51 7.28
C ILE A 98 -13.24 -1.01 7.14
N HIS A 99 -12.03 -0.51 7.41
CA HIS A 99 -11.73 0.91 7.32
C HIS A 99 -11.98 1.48 5.92
N GLY A 100 -11.55 0.78 4.87
CA GLY A 100 -11.80 1.20 3.48
C GLY A 100 -13.29 1.35 3.17
N ARG A 101 -14.12 0.42 3.64
CA ARG A 101 -15.58 0.44 3.46
C ARG A 101 -16.25 1.57 4.25
N LEU A 102 -15.88 1.78 5.51
CA LEU A 102 -16.39 2.86 6.34
C LEU A 102 -16.10 4.23 5.74
N CYS A 103 -14.85 4.45 5.32
CA CYS A 103 -14.46 5.69 4.69
C CYS A 103 -15.20 5.93 3.36
N LYS A 104 -15.47 4.86 2.58
CA LYS A 104 -16.28 4.95 1.34
C LYS A 104 -17.69 5.48 1.63
N VAL A 105 -18.36 4.99 2.68
CA VAL A 105 -19.69 5.47 3.09
C VAL A 105 -19.63 6.95 3.45
N MET A 106 -18.68 7.34 4.30
CA MET A 106 -18.50 8.73 4.71
C MET A 106 -18.29 9.67 3.52
N ARG A 107 -17.52 9.24 2.51
CA ARG A 107 -17.30 10.00 1.29
C ARG A 107 -18.59 10.20 0.49
N LEU A 108 -19.36 9.13 0.28
CA LEU A 108 -20.63 9.20 -0.47
C LEU A 108 -21.65 10.11 0.22
N ARG A 109 -21.57 10.23 1.54
CA ARG A 109 -22.41 11.09 2.38
C ARG A 109 -21.86 12.51 2.56
N GLY A 110 -20.73 12.84 1.94
CA GLY A 110 -20.07 14.15 2.06
C GLY A 110 -19.45 14.43 3.44
N GLN A 111 -19.34 13.41 4.30
CA GLN A 111 -18.85 13.52 5.67
C GLN A 111 -17.33 13.29 5.79
N LEU A 112 -16.70 12.78 4.74
CA LEU A 112 -15.24 12.72 4.61
C LEU A 112 -14.80 13.61 3.46
N ARG A 113 -13.84 14.50 3.70
CA ARG A 113 -13.15 15.21 2.63
C ARG A 113 -12.18 14.26 1.94
N THR A 114 -12.03 14.41 0.62
CA THR A 114 -11.35 13.47 -0.29
C THR A 114 -9.91 13.10 0.10
N TYR A 115 -9.26 13.91 0.94
CA TYR A 115 -7.87 13.73 1.39
C TYR A 115 -7.68 12.68 2.50
N GLU A 116 -8.73 12.21 3.18
CA GLU A 116 -8.61 11.24 4.27
C GLU A 116 -8.58 9.77 3.82
N LEU A 117 -8.75 9.53 2.50
CA LEU A 117 -8.91 8.21 1.89
C LEU A 117 -7.83 7.84 0.88
N VAL A 118 -6.92 8.76 0.63
CA VAL A 118 -5.84 8.57 -0.31
C VAL A 118 -4.71 7.85 0.41
N SER A 119 -4.19 6.77 -0.20
CA SER A 119 -2.91 6.20 0.26
C SER A 119 -1.87 7.33 0.39
N TYR A 120 -0.83 7.18 1.22
CA TYR A 120 0.18 8.24 1.38
C TYR A 120 0.66 8.81 0.02
N ALA A 121 0.84 7.96 -1.00
CA ALA A 121 1.20 8.35 -2.37
C ALA A 121 0.16 9.25 -3.07
N GLN A 122 -1.10 9.04 -2.77
CA GLN A 122 -2.26 9.65 -3.39
C GLN A 122 -2.62 10.95 -2.62
N ARG A 123 -2.30 11.01 -1.32
CA ARG A 123 -2.37 12.21 -0.46
C ARG A 123 -1.27 13.18 -0.84
N TRP A 124 -0.06 12.65 -1.07
CA TRP A 124 1.05 13.41 -1.62
C TRP A 124 0.68 14.04 -2.97
N LYS A 125 -0.01 13.30 -3.85
CA LYS A 125 -0.56 13.82 -5.12
C LYS A 125 -1.66 14.88 -4.96
N LEU A 126 -2.47 14.86 -3.90
CA LEU A 126 -3.55 15.83 -3.73
C LEU A 126 -3.09 17.09 -2.98
N GLU A 127 -2.25 16.95 -1.95
CA GLU A 127 -1.70 18.08 -1.18
C GLU A 127 -0.63 18.84 -1.98
N TYR A 128 0.18 18.14 -2.78
CA TYR A 128 1.29 18.74 -3.53
C TYR A 128 1.09 18.72 -5.04
N GLY A 129 0.11 17.98 -5.58
CA GLY A 129 -0.16 17.97 -7.02
C GLY A 129 -0.93 19.19 -7.52
N GLY A 130 -1.49 20.02 -6.62
CA GLY A 130 -1.96 21.37 -6.95
C GLY A 130 -0.88 22.45 -6.79
N LEU A 131 0.17 22.18 -6.00
CA LEU A 131 1.37 23.02 -5.87
C LEU A 131 2.36 22.76 -7.01
N MET A 132 2.35 21.55 -7.57
CA MET A 132 2.85 21.27 -8.91
C MET A 132 1.82 21.81 -9.90
N GLY A 133 1.92 23.11 -10.19
CA GLY A 133 1.27 23.69 -11.34
C GLY A 133 1.58 22.89 -12.60
N HIS A 134 0.84 23.17 -13.67
CA HIS A 134 1.15 22.80 -15.05
C HIS A 134 2.64 23.02 -15.40
N GLY A 135 3.49 22.06 -15.04
CA GLY A 135 4.93 22.24 -14.97
C GLY A 135 5.68 20.95 -14.67
N ASP A 136 5.08 19.78 -14.93
CA ASP A 136 5.87 18.60 -15.26
C ASP A 136 6.34 18.76 -16.72
N GLU A 137 7.35 19.60 -16.92
CA GLU A 137 8.44 19.17 -17.77
C GLU A 137 8.99 17.90 -17.13
N ASN A 138 8.39 16.76 -17.54
CA ASN A 138 8.59 15.40 -17.09
C ASN A 138 9.91 15.23 -16.33
N LEU A 139 9.89 14.77 -15.07
CA LEU A 139 11.09 14.35 -14.34
C LEU A 139 12.07 13.54 -15.22
N VAL A 140 11.49 12.72 -16.11
CA VAL A 140 12.17 11.97 -17.16
C VAL A 140 12.94 12.89 -18.12
N SER A 141 12.33 13.96 -18.63
CA SER A 141 12.97 14.99 -19.47
C SER A 141 14.10 15.71 -18.73
N LYS A 142 13.95 16.01 -17.44
CA LYS A 142 15.02 16.63 -16.65
C LYS A 142 16.22 15.70 -16.45
N ILE A 143 15.98 14.44 -16.08
CA ILE A 143 17.05 13.43 -15.97
C ILE A 143 17.69 13.18 -17.33
N LYS A 144 16.91 13.16 -18.41
CA LYS A 144 17.44 13.07 -19.78
C LYS A 144 18.35 14.24 -20.09
N ALA A 145 17.93 15.48 -19.87
CA ALA A 145 18.76 16.67 -20.11
C ALA A 145 20.08 16.59 -19.34
N ILE A 146 20.03 16.28 -18.03
CA ILE A 146 21.21 16.10 -17.18
C ILE A 146 22.14 15.01 -17.72
N MET A 147 21.59 13.89 -18.18
CA MET A 147 22.37 12.79 -18.73
C MET A 147 22.90 13.09 -20.13
N MET A 148 22.16 13.84 -20.95
CA MET A 148 22.62 14.31 -22.25
C MET A 148 23.82 15.26 -22.11
N ASP A 149 23.89 16.03 -21.04
CA ASP A 149 25.02 16.93 -20.71
C ASP A 149 26.12 16.27 -19.86
N ALA A 150 25.93 15.01 -19.44
CA ALA A 150 26.90 14.30 -18.62
C ALA A 150 28.17 13.92 -19.41
N PRO A 151 29.26 13.50 -18.73
CA PRO A 151 30.41 12.88 -19.40
C PRO A 151 30.01 11.64 -20.20
N THR A 152 30.66 11.41 -21.35
CA THR A 152 30.36 10.29 -22.27
C THR A 152 30.36 8.93 -21.56
N GLU A 153 31.29 8.73 -20.63
CA GLU A 153 31.36 7.51 -19.83
C GLU A 153 30.06 7.30 -19.03
N TYR A 154 29.50 8.35 -18.42
CA TYR A 154 28.30 8.23 -17.59
C TYR A 154 27.07 7.93 -18.46
N LYS A 155 26.98 8.55 -19.64
CA LYS A 155 25.95 8.25 -20.64
C LYS A 155 25.97 6.79 -21.05
N GLN A 156 27.14 6.25 -21.41
CA GLN A 156 27.28 4.87 -21.85
C GLN A 156 26.77 3.87 -20.80
N TRP A 157 27.22 4.02 -19.56
CA TRP A 157 26.79 3.13 -18.47
C TRP A 157 25.31 3.29 -18.12
N PHE A 158 24.80 4.52 -18.10
CA PHE A 158 23.41 4.79 -17.75
C PHE A 158 22.44 4.26 -18.82
N PHE A 159 22.71 4.51 -20.10
CA PHE A 159 21.86 4.04 -21.21
C PHE A 159 22.09 2.58 -21.60
N ALA A 160 23.16 1.95 -21.11
CA ALA A 160 23.26 0.49 -21.10
C ALA A 160 22.20 -0.11 -20.15
N ARG A 161 21.94 0.53 -19.00
CA ARG A 161 20.98 0.06 -17.99
C ARG A 161 19.54 0.45 -18.31
N TYR A 162 19.33 1.68 -18.73
CA TYR A 162 18.02 2.30 -18.93
C TYR A 162 17.77 2.64 -20.40
N ASP A 163 16.52 2.54 -20.80
CA ASP A 163 16.10 2.95 -22.13
C ASP A 163 16.16 4.48 -22.28
N CYS A 164 16.72 4.98 -23.40
CA CYS A 164 16.97 6.41 -23.59
C CYS A 164 15.69 7.23 -23.72
N GLU A 165 14.56 6.63 -24.10
CA GLU A 165 13.29 7.33 -24.26
C GLU A 165 12.39 7.17 -23.04
N THR A 166 12.32 5.98 -22.46
CA THR A 166 11.39 5.70 -21.36
C THR A 166 12.04 5.70 -19.98
N LEU A 167 13.37 5.70 -19.89
CA LEU A 167 14.16 5.46 -18.68
C LEU A 167 13.78 4.17 -17.92
N LYS A 168 13.08 3.24 -18.59
CA LYS A 168 12.78 1.93 -18.04
C LYS A 168 14.03 1.03 -18.10
N PRO A 169 14.23 0.14 -17.13
CA PRO A 169 15.39 -0.74 -17.14
C PRO A 169 15.31 -1.76 -18.29
N ARG A 170 16.38 -1.89 -19.08
CA ARG A 170 16.47 -2.76 -20.28
C ARG A 170 16.69 -4.26 -20.00
N GLY A 171 16.46 -4.73 -18.77
CA GLY A 171 16.72 -6.11 -18.36
C GLY A 171 17.24 -6.24 -16.93
N SER A 172 17.98 -7.31 -16.63
CA SER A 172 18.64 -7.48 -15.33
C SER A 172 19.95 -6.68 -15.25
N VAL A 173 20.49 -6.57 -14.03
CA VAL A 173 21.82 -5.98 -13.84
C VAL A 173 22.90 -6.84 -14.50
N MET A 174 22.77 -8.16 -14.47
CA MET A 174 23.74 -9.08 -15.08
C MET A 174 23.78 -8.94 -16.60
N ASP A 175 22.63 -8.74 -17.25
CA ASP A 175 22.56 -8.47 -18.70
C ASP A 175 23.27 -7.17 -19.06
N THR A 176 23.28 -6.19 -18.15
CA THR A 176 24.02 -4.94 -18.33
C THR A 176 25.52 -5.16 -18.14
N CYS A 177 25.91 -5.97 -17.14
CA CYS A 177 27.31 -6.33 -16.90
C CYS A 177 27.91 -7.09 -18.09
N ASN A 178 27.15 -8.03 -18.65
CA ASN A 178 27.54 -8.81 -19.83
C ASN A 178 27.68 -7.91 -21.07
N ARG A 179 26.72 -7.02 -21.33
CA ARG A 179 26.79 -6.05 -22.45
C ARG A 179 27.96 -5.08 -22.33
N MET A 180 28.35 -4.73 -21.10
CA MET A 180 29.48 -3.83 -20.83
C MET A 180 30.80 -4.58 -20.58
N ASN A 181 30.79 -5.92 -20.72
CA ASN A 181 31.92 -6.82 -20.45
C ASN A 181 32.65 -6.50 -19.13
N CYS A 182 31.92 -6.44 -18.02
CA CYS A 182 32.46 -6.05 -16.72
C CYS A 182 31.93 -6.92 -15.58
N SER A 183 32.66 -6.94 -14.46
CA SER A 183 32.17 -7.58 -13.23
C SER A 183 31.05 -6.76 -12.57
N HIS A 184 30.17 -7.46 -11.84
CA HIS A 184 29.08 -6.84 -11.09
C HIS A 184 29.55 -5.74 -10.12
N GLU A 185 30.68 -5.94 -9.45
CA GLU A 185 31.23 -4.95 -8.53
C GLU A 185 31.73 -3.69 -9.25
N THR A 186 32.30 -3.84 -10.46
CA THR A 186 32.71 -2.72 -11.30
C THR A 186 31.49 -1.91 -11.73
N TYR A 187 30.45 -2.58 -12.23
CA TYR A 187 29.16 -1.96 -12.55
C TYR A 187 28.59 -1.21 -11.34
N ARG A 188 28.55 -1.84 -10.16
CA ARG A 188 27.99 -1.24 -8.93
C ARG A 188 28.72 0.05 -8.56
N ARG A 189 30.06 0.04 -8.60
CA ARG A 189 30.89 1.23 -8.31
C ARG A 189 30.63 2.35 -9.30
N LYS A 190 30.57 2.05 -10.60
CA LYS A 190 30.29 3.03 -11.67
C LYS A 190 28.88 3.60 -11.53
N MET A 191 27.87 2.76 -11.35
CA MET A 191 26.47 3.18 -11.23
C MET A 191 26.21 3.99 -9.96
N LYS A 192 26.92 3.70 -8.85
CA LYS A 192 26.87 4.53 -7.64
C LYS A 192 27.33 5.96 -7.92
N LYS A 193 28.44 6.14 -8.65
CA LYS A 193 28.95 7.48 -9.04
C LYS A 193 27.97 8.21 -9.95
N ILE A 194 27.39 7.52 -10.93
CA ILE A 194 26.41 8.10 -11.87
C ILE A 194 25.15 8.55 -11.13
N ASN A 195 24.61 7.72 -10.24
CA ASN A 195 23.44 8.09 -9.44
C ASN A 195 23.72 9.26 -8.49
N GLN A 196 24.94 9.35 -7.96
CA GLN A 196 25.35 10.50 -7.16
C GLN A 196 25.40 11.77 -8.02
N TYR A 197 26.00 11.71 -9.21
CA TYR A 197 26.06 12.82 -10.16
C TYR A 197 24.66 13.34 -10.53
N VAL A 198 23.73 12.44 -10.87
CA VAL A 198 22.34 12.82 -11.20
C VAL A 198 21.68 13.49 -10.00
N ARG A 199 21.85 12.97 -8.78
CA ARG A 199 21.27 13.56 -7.57
C ARG A 199 21.82 14.95 -7.26
N GLU A 200 23.12 15.17 -7.47
CA GLU A 200 23.74 16.47 -7.26
C GLU A 200 23.22 17.49 -8.28
N LYS A 201 23.14 17.13 -9.56
CA LYS A 201 22.61 18.00 -10.61
C LYS A 201 21.12 18.30 -10.45
N MET A 202 20.33 17.34 -9.99
CA MET A 202 18.90 17.53 -9.68
C MET A 202 18.63 18.45 -8.48
N ARG A 203 19.63 18.73 -7.64
CA ARG A 203 19.52 19.69 -6.53
C ARG A 203 19.89 21.11 -6.93
N THR A 204 20.63 21.27 -8.02
CA THR A 204 21.11 22.56 -8.54
C THR A 204 20.28 23.11 -9.70
N CYS A 205 19.36 22.31 -10.25
CA CYS A 205 18.34 22.71 -11.22
C CYS A 205 16.99 22.93 -10.52
#